data_AF-A0A1G2S8A5-F1
#
_entry.id   AF-A0A1G2S8A5-F1
#
_cell.length_a   1.000
_cell.length_b   1.000
_cell.length_c   1.000
_cell.angle_alpha   90.00
_cell.angle_beta   90.00
_cell.angle_gamma   90.00
#
_symmetry.space_group_name_H-M   'P 1'
#
loop_
_entity.id
_entity.type
_entity.pdbx_description
1 polymer ?
#
loop_
_entity_poly.entity_id
_entity_poly.type
_entity_poly.pdbx_seq_one_letter_code
_entity_poly.pdbx_strand_id
1 'polypeptide(L)'
;MILGYITITLSILVTCIGMTSQVKKNYSRKSTEGLSSIYFILLAVSYSFWMFYGFSKNDYVLIIPGIAGAMMSYIIVFQIQYYKARR
;
A
#
# COMPACT_ATOMS: atom_id res chain seq x y z
N MET A 1 6.97 -19.05 15.87
CA MET A 1 7.80 -19.02 14.65
C MET A 1 7.00 -19.33 13.39
N ILE A 2 6.28 -20.47 13.29
CA ILE A 2 5.50 -20.84 12.08
C ILE A 2 4.42 -19.79 11.72
N LEU A 3 3.66 -19.30 12.71
CA LEU A 3 2.62 -18.30 12.48
C LEU A 3 3.17 -16.99 11.88
N GLY A 4 4.35 -16.53 12.29
CA GLY A 4 4.95 -15.29 11.76
C GLY A 4 5.26 -15.37 10.28
N TYR A 5 5.83 -16.49 9.82
CA TYR A 5 6.09 -16.71 8.39
C TYR A 5 4.82 -16.80 7.56
N ILE A 6 3.78 -17.45 8.08
CA ILE A 6 2.46 -17.53 7.43
C ILE A 6 1.85 -16.13 7.32
N THR A 7 1.88 -15.34 8.40
CA THR A 7 1.37 -13.97 8.40
C THR A 7 2.11 -13.10 7.40
N ILE A 8 3.44 -13.11 7.39
CA ILE A 8 4.24 -12.34 6.41
C ILE A 8 3.84 -12.72 4.98
N THR A 9 3.80 -14.02 4.70
CA THR A 9 3.49 -14.52 3.35
C THR A 9 2.10 -14.07 2.91
N LEU A 10 1.08 -14.24 3.74
CA LEU A 10 -0.29 -13.83 3.43
C LEU A 10 -0.42 -12.31 3.30
N SER A 11 0.19 -11.54 4.22
CA SER A 11 0.15 -10.08 4.19
C SER A 11 0.82 -9.51 2.93
N ILE A 12 1.97 -10.06 2.52
CA ILE A 12 2.62 -9.66 1.26
C ILE A 12 1.73 -10.00 0.08
N LEU A 13 1.16 -11.21 0.02
CA LEU A 13 0.29 -11.63 -1.08
C LEU A 13 -0.91 -10.68 -1.23
N VAL A 14 -1.63 -10.41 -0.14
CA VAL A 14 -2.80 -9.53 -0.17
C VAL A 14 -2.41 -8.11 -0.57
N THR A 15 -1.37 -7.55 0.05
CA THR A 15 -0.93 -6.18 -0.19
C THR A 15 -0.41 -6.00 -1.61
N CYS A 16 0.45 -6.90 -2.09
CA CYS A 16 0.99 -6.83 -3.44
C CYS A 16 -0.09 -7.09 -4.48
N ILE A 17 -0.89 -8.15 -4.37
CA ILE A 17 -1.89 -8.50 -5.41
C ILE A 17 -2.99 -7.44 -5.47
N GLY A 18 -3.55 -7.04 -4.32
CA GLY A 18 -4.63 -6.07 -4.27
C GLY A 18 -4.20 -4.70 -4.81
N MET A 19 -3.09 -4.17 -4.30
CA MET A 19 -2.63 -2.84 -4.71
C MET A 19 -2.04 -2.82 -6.12
N THR A 20 -1.33 -3.87 -6.57
CA THR A 20 -0.84 -3.91 -7.97
C THR A 20 -2.00 -3.94 -8.96
N SER A 21 -3.08 -4.66 -8.66
CA SER A 21 -4.28 -4.68 -9.49
C SER A 21 -4.90 -3.28 -9.62
N GLN A 22 -4.99 -2.54 -8.51
CA GLN A 22 -5.47 -1.17 -8.51
C GLN A 22 -4.58 -0.23 -9.33
N VAL A 23 -3.25 -0.31 -9.15
CA VAL A 23 -2.25 0.47 -9.92
C VAL A 23 -2.38 0.21 -11.43
N LYS A 24 -2.51 -1.06 -11.82
CA LYS A 24 -2.70 -1.46 -13.23
C LYS A 24 -4.02 -0.93 -13.79
N LYS A 25 -5.11 -1.01 -13.02
CA LYS A 25 -6.44 -0.52 -13.41
C LYS A 25 -6.43 1.00 -13.62
N ASN A 26 -5.81 1.75 -12.70
CA ASN A 26 -5.64 3.20 -12.82
C ASN A 26 -4.86 3.57 -14.07
N TYR A 27 -3.74 2.87 -14.33
CA TYR A 27 -2.89 3.10 -15.49
C TYR A 27 -3.64 2.82 -16.81
N SER A 28 -4.34 1.68 -16.89
CA SER A 28 -5.13 1.27 -18.05
C SER A 28 -6.26 2.25 -18.36
N ARG A 29 -7.00 2.69 -17.33
CA ARG A 29 -8.10 3.66 -17.50
C ARG A 29 -7.61 5.09 -17.71
N LYS A 30 -6.34 5.38 -17.46
CA LYS A 30 -5.77 6.74 -17.39
C LYS A 30 -6.61 7.72 -16.56
N SER A 31 -7.30 7.19 -15.56
CA SER A 31 -8.25 7.92 -14.73
C SER A 31 -8.36 7.25 -13.38
N THR A 32 -8.47 8.06 -12.34
CA THR A 32 -8.70 7.64 -10.96
C THR A 32 -10.11 8.00 -10.49
N GLU A 33 -11.06 8.16 -11.42
CA GLU A 33 -12.45 8.49 -11.12
C GLU A 33 -13.14 7.37 -10.33
N GLY A 34 -13.78 7.75 -9.21
CA GLY A 34 -14.36 6.83 -8.23
C GLY A 34 -13.44 6.40 -7.10
N LEU A 35 -12.15 6.81 -7.10
CA LEU A 35 -11.22 6.53 -5.99
C LEU A 35 -11.19 7.69 -5.00
N SER A 36 -11.36 7.38 -3.71
CA SER A 36 -11.20 8.38 -2.64
C SER A 36 -9.73 8.69 -2.41
N SER A 37 -9.30 9.92 -2.71
CA SER A 37 -7.91 10.35 -2.48
C SER A 37 -7.55 10.32 -1.00
N ILE A 38 -8.47 10.73 -0.13
CA ILE A 38 -8.28 10.73 1.33
C ILE A 38 -8.05 9.31 1.84
N TYR A 39 -8.78 8.32 1.33
CA TYR A 39 -8.61 6.93 1.72
C TYR A 39 -7.17 6.46 1.47
N PHE A 40 -6.61 6.70 0.28
CA PHE A 40 -5.24 6.25 -0.04
C PHE A 40 -4.16 7.03 0.70
N ILE A 41 -4.39 8.31 1.02
CA ILE A 41 -3.47 9.09 1.85
C ILE A 41 -3.45 8.54 3.28
N LEU A 42 -4.63 8.31 3.89
CA LEU A 42 -4.73 7.70 5.22
C LEU A 42 -4.12 6.30 5.24
N LEU A 43 -4.31 5.53 4.16
CA LEU A 43 -3.72 4.20 4.02
C LEU A 43 -2.19 4.26 3.99
N ALA A 44 -1.60 5.21 3.24
CA ALA A 44 -0.15 5.41 3.20
C ALA A 44 0.43 5.81 4.57
N VAL A 45 -0.25 6.72 5.28
CA VAL A 45 0.14 7.12 6.64
C VAL A 45 0.04 5.95 7.61
N SER A 46 -1.04 5.16 7.53
CA SER A 46 -1.24 3.98 8.38
C SER A 46 -0.13 2.94 8.17
N TYR A 47 0.19 2.58 6.93
CA TYR A 47 1.29 1.65 6.65
C TYR A 47 2.65 2.17 7.10
N SER A 48 2.87 3.48 6.98
CA SER A 48 4.09 4.12 7.49
C SER A 48 4.19 3.97 9.01
N PHE A 49 3.12 4.21 9.76
CA PHE A 49 3.11 4.01 11.20
C PHE A 49 3.25 2.55 11.62
N TRP A 50 2.62 1.61 10.91
CA TRP A 50 2.81 0.18 11.14
C TRP A 50 4.26 -0.25 10.92
N MET A 51 4.89 0.27 9.87
CA MET A 51 6.30 0.05 9.59
C MET A 51 7.18 0.61 10.72
N PHE A 52 6.97 1.87 11.12
CA PHE A 52 7.71 2.50 12.24
C PHE A 52 7.54 1.74 13.56
N TYR A 53 6.32 1.29 13.86
CA TYR A 53 6.03 0.47 15.03
C TYR A 53 6.77 -0.87 14.97
N GLY A 54 6.75 -1.53 13.81
CA GLY A 54 7.51 -2.76 13.58
C GLY A 54 9.01 -2.56 13.81
N PHE A 55 9.59 -1.48 13.30
CA PHE A 55 11.00 -1.12 13.57
C PHE A 55 11.28 -0.91 15.06
N SER A 56 10.41 -0.20 15.76
CA SER A 56 10.56 0.03 17.21
C SER A 56 10.52 -1.28 18.03
N LYS A 57 9.85 -2.32 17.52
CA LYS A 57 9.74 -3.63 18.17
C LYS A 57 10.69 -4.68 17.59
N ASN A 58 11.51 -4.33 16.59
CA ASN A 58 12.28 -5.28 15.77
C ASN A 58 11.43 -6.45 15.25
N ASP A 59 10.16 -6.19 14.92
CA ASP A 59 9.21 -7.20 14.45
C ASP A 59 9.10 -7.19 12.93
N TYR A 60 9.82 -8.13 12.29
CA TYR A 60 9.81 -8.32 10.85
C TYR A 60 8.43 -8.69 10.28
N VAL A 61 7.53 -9.25 11.09
CA VAL A 61 6.16 -9.59 10.66
C VAL A 61 5.37 -8.34 10.29
N LEU A 62 5.68 -7.21 10.94
CA LEU A 62 5.05 -5.92 10.69
C LEU A 62 5.83 -5.08 9.68
N ILE A 63 7.16 -5.10 9.76
CA ILE A 63 8.04 -4.28 8.90
C ILE A 63 7.87 -4.64 7.42
N ILE A 64 7.98 -5.93 7.08
CA ILE A 64 8.01 -6.37 5.67
C ILE A 64 6.72 -6.01 4.92
N PRO A 65 5.51 -6.40 5.39
CA PRO A 65 4.27 -5.99 4.72
C PRO A 65 4.01 -4.48 4.86
N GLY A 66 4.48 -3.85 5.94
CA GLY A 66 4.41 -2.40 6.14
C GLY A 66 5.11 -1.62 5.02
N ILE A 67 6.34 -2.01 4.68
CA ILE A 67 7.11 -1.41 3.57
C ILE A 67 6.37 -1.60 2.24
N ALA A 68 5.93 -2.82 1.94
CA ALA A 68 5.22 -3.10 0.70
C ALA A 68 3.92 -2.30 0.56
N GLY A 69 3.12 -2.21 1.64
CA GLY A 69 1.88 -1.46 1.66
C GLY A 69 2.07 0.05 1.58
N ALA A 70 3.08 0.59 2.27
CA ALA A 70 3.44 2.00 2.18
C ALA A 70 3.85 2.34 0.74
N MET A 71 4.79 1.59 0.15
CA MET A 71 5.31 1.88 -1.18
C MET A 71 4.19 1.86 -2.25
N MET A 72 3.31 0.86 -2.20
CA MET A 72 2.21 0.72 -3.16
C MET A 72 1.12 1.77 -2.98
N SER A 73 0.79 2.13 -1.73
CA SER A 73 -0.18 3.21 -1.46
C SER A 73 0.35 4.57 -1.91
N TYR A 74 1.64 4.88 -1.72
CA TYR A 74 2.26 6.10 -2.26
C TYR A 74 2.21 6.15 -3.80
N ILE A 75 2.44 5.02 -4.49
CA ILE A 75 2.30 4.95 -5.95
C ILE A 75 0.87 5.29 -6.39
N ILE A 76 -0.15 4.78 -5.69
CA ILE A 76 -1.56 5.08 -6.00
C ILE A 76 -1.87 6.56 -5.72
N VAL A 77 -1.40 7.12 -4.61
CA VAL A 77 -1.54 8.55 -4.32
C VAL A 77 -0.90 9.39 -5.42
N PHE A 78 0.30 9.03 -5.87
CA PHE A 78 0.97 9.71 -6.98
C PHE A 78 0.15 9.65 -8.27
N GLN A 79 -0.38 8.47 -8.64
CA GLN A 79 -1.28 8.34 -9.80
C GLN A 79 -2.51 9.25 -9.67
N ILE A 80 -3.14 9.31 -8.50
CA ILE A 80 -4.29 10.18 -8.26
C ILE A 80 -3.93 11.64 -8.51
N GLN A 81 -2.81 12.13 -7.99
CA GLN A 81 -2.36 13.51 -8.20
C GLN A 81 -2.04 13.78 -9.68
N TYR A 82 -1.34 12.84 -10.33
CA TYR A 82 -0.97 12.96 -11.74
C TYR A 82 -2.19 13.03 -12.67
N TYR A 83 -3.18 12.14 -12.49
CA TYR A 83 -4.39 12.14 -13.31
C TYR A 83 -5.36 13.29 -12.95
N LYS A 84 -5.37 13.76 -11.70
CA LYS A 84 -6.09 14.99 -11.32
C LYS A 84 -5.50 16.24 -11.99
N ALA A 85 -4.17 16.37 -12.03
CA ALA A 85 -3.52 17.52 -12.64
C ALA A 85 -3.67 17.60 -14.17
N ARG A 86 -4.04 16.49 -14.81
CA ARG A 86 -4.29 16.39 -16.27
C ARG A 86 -5.75 16.61 -16.66
N ARG A 87 -6.65 16.75 -15.70
CA ARG A 87 -8.08 17.02 -15.90
C ARG A 87 -8.33 18.50 -15.77
#